data_AF-A0A2C9D6M4-F1
#
_entry.id   AF-A0A2C9D6M4-F1
#
_cell.length_a   1.000
_cell.length_b   1.000
_cell.length_c   1.000
_cell.angle_alpha   90.00
_cell.angle_beta   90.00
_cell.angle_gamma   90.00
#
_symmetry.space_group_name_H-M   'P 1'
#
loop_
_entity.id
_entity.type
_entity.pdbx_description
1 polymer ?
#
loop_
_entity_poly.entity_id
_entity_poly.type
_entity_poly.pdbx_seq_one_letter_code
_entity_poly.pdbx_strand_id
1 'polypeptide(L)'
;MPNVERALQMAIRYGGIDGDRHKAWVIDQMVRALTDCPMVEKSALDVNDNPYNYEEQGESEAYMKLVADACDGEDGPQTYPWDCGIKP
;
A
#
# COMPACT_ATOMS: atom_id res chain seq x y z
N MET A 1 -5.20 -15.96 4.16
CA MET A 1 -6.09 -15.43 3.11
C MET A 1 -5.30 -15.40 1.81
N PRO A 2 -5.85 -15.87 0.68
CA PRO A 2 -5.24 -15.73 -0.65
C PRO A 2 -5.00 -14.25 -1.02
N ASN A 3 -3.92 -14.00 -1.77
CA ASN A 3 -3.51 -12.67 -2.23
C ASN A 3 -4.61 -11.91 -3.00
N VAL A 4 -5.29 -12.58 -3.94
CA VAL A 4 -6.39 -12.00 -4.72
C VAL A 4 -7.57 -11.60 -3.84
N GLU A 5 -7.95 -12.44 -2.88
CA GLU A 5 -9.05 -12.14 -1.97
C GLU A 5 -8.73 -10.91 -1.11
N ARG A 6 -7.50 -10.80 -0.60
CA ARG A 6 -7.05 -9.63 0.17
C ARG A 6 -7.11 -8.34 -0.66
N ALA A 7 -6.66 -8.39 -1.92
CA ALA A 7 -6.74 -7.25 -2.83
C ALA A 7 -8.20 -6.82 -3.07
N LEU A 8 -9.11 -7.78 -3.31
CA LEU A 8 -10.53 -7.48 -3.47
C LEU A 8 -11.16 -6.88 -2.21
N GLN A 9 -10.74 -7.31 -1.01
CA GLN A 9 -11.20 -6.71 0.23
C GLN A 9 -10.76 -5.24 0.39
N MET A 10 -9.56 -4.88 -0.06
CA MET A 10 -9.12 -3.47 -0.08
C MET A 10 -10.02 -2.62 -0.99
N ALA A 11 -10.31 -3.12 -2.20
CA ALA A 11 -11.18 -2.44 -3.15
C ALA A 11 -12.61 -2.26 -2.60
N ILE A 12 -13.20 -3.31 -2.04
CA ILE A 12 -14.58 -3.27 -1.51
C ILE A 12 -14.69 -2.33 -0.32
N ARG A 13 -13.71 -2.34 0.60
CA ARG A 13 -13.78 -1.55 1.83
C ARG A 13 -13.49 -0.07 1.60
N TYR A 14 -12.56 0.25 0.72
CA TYR A 14 -11.98 1.59 0.65
C TYR A 14 -12.07 2.24 -0.73
N GLY A 15 -12.40 1.49 -1.80
CA GLY A 15 -12.41 2.01 -3.17
C GLY A 15 -13.49 3.06 -3.45
N GLY A 16 -14.52 3.16 -2.60
CA GLY A 16 -15.58 4.17 -2.69
C GLY A 16 -15.28 5.48 -1.92
N ILE A 17 -14.13 5.58 -1.25
CA ILE A 17 -13.77 6.76 -0.46
C ILE A 17 -13.28 7.87 -1.38
N ASP A 18 -13.73 9.10 -1.11
CA ASP A 18 -13.34 10.27 -1.88
C ASP A 18 -11.90 10.73 -1.58
N GLY A 19 -11.24 11.33 -2.58
CA GLY A 19 -9.86 11.79 -2.50
C GLY A 19 -8.87 10.93 -3.29
N ASP A 20 -8.12 11.55 -4.20
CA ASP A 20 -7.21 10.81 -5.10
C ASP A 20 -6.03 10.17 -4.35
N ARG A 21 -5.56 10.80 -3.27
CA ARG A 21 -4.52 10.24 -2.39
C ARG A 21 -5.02 9.02 -1.61
N HIS A 22 -6.31 8.93 -1.31
CA HIS A 22 -6.91 7.73 -0.72
C HIS A 22 -7.02 6.61 -1.75
N LYS A 23 -7.42 6.92 -2.99
CA LYS A 23 -7.45 5.93 -4.09
C LYS A 23 -6.06 5.37 -4.41
N ALA A 24 -5.03 6.22 -4.41
CA ALA A 24 -3.64 5.81 -4.56
C ALA A 24 -3.24 4.80 -3.48
N TRP A 25 -3.61 5.05 -2.23
CA TRP A 25 -3.37 4.12 -1.12
C TRP A 25 -4.09 2.79 -1.32
N VAL A 26 -5.35 2.79 -1.78
CA VAL A 26 -6.09 1.55 -2.05
C VAL A 26 -5.39 0.73 -3.13
N ILE A 27 -4.97 1.37 -4.23
CA ILE A 27 -4.23 0.71 -5.32
C ILE A 27 -2.92 0.12 -4.78
N ASP A 28 -2.16 0.88 -4.00
CA ASP A 28 -0.92 0.41 -3.36
C ASP A 28 -1.17 -0.83 -2.49
N GLN A 29 -2.20 -0.81 -1.64
CA GLN A 29 -2.55 -1.95 -0.80
C GLN A 29 -3.00 -3.18 -1.60
N MET A 30 -3.69 -2.99 -2.73
CA MET A 30 -4.03 -4.08 -3.64
C MET A 30 -2.77 -4.69 -4.27
N VAL A 31 -1.82 -3.86 -4.71
CA VAL A 31 -0.56 -4.33 -5.30
C VAL A 31 0.28 -5.07 -4.28
N ARG A 32 0.39 -4.56 -3.04
CA ARG A 32 1.06 -5.27 -1.93
C ARG A 32 0.43 -6.63 -1.66
N ALA A 33 -0.90 -6.72 -1.69
CA ALA A 33 -1.58 -8.00 -1.53
C ALA A 33 -1.22 -8.98 -2.64
N LEU A 34 -1.27 -8.53 -3.90
CA LEU A 34 -0.99 -9.36 -5.10
C LEU A 34 0.47 -9.78 -5.24
N THR A 35 1.39 -9.05 -4.60
CA THR A 35 2.83 -9.33 -4.58
C THR A 35 3.28 -10.05 -3.30
N ASP A 36 2.33 -10.62 -2.55
CA ASP A 36 2.57 -11.39 -1.33
C ASP A 36 3.36 -10.63 -0.26
N CYS A 37 3.10 -9.33 -0.12
CA CYS A 37 3.64 -8.57 1.01
C CYS A 37 3.17 -9.17 2.35
N PRO A 38 4.07 -9.31 3.33
CA PRO A 38 3.73 -9.84 4.64
C PRO A 38 2.87 -8.85 5.43
N MET A 39 2.02 -9.35 6.32
CA MET A 39 1.45 -8.52 7.38
C MET A 39 2.53 -8.27 8.43
N VAL A 40 2.74 -7.02 8.78
CA VAL A 40 3.70 -6.59 9.80
C VAL A 40 2.97 -5.82 10.89
N GLU A 41 3.39 -6.04 12.13
CA GLU A 41 2.93 -5.24 13.26
C GLU A 41 3.72 -3.93 13.30
N LYS A 42 3.00 -2.82 13.43
CA LYS A 42 3.55 -1.49 13.65
C LYS A 42 2.98 -0.89 14.92
N SER A 43 3.76 -0.01 15.54
CA SER A 43 3.35 0.77 16.70
C SER A 43 3.26 2.26 16.35
N ALA A 44 2.26 2.93 16.89
CA ALA A 44 2.07 4.38 16.76
C ALA A 44 1.55 4.96 18.08
N LEU A 45 1.62 6.28 18.21
CA LEU A 45 1.06 7.03 19.33
C LEU A 45 -0.32 7.59 18.94
N ASP A 46 -1.27 7.52 19.86
CA ASP A 46 -2.57 8.20 19.71
C ASP A 46 -2.48 9.70 20.04
N VAL A 47 -3.62 10.40 20.02
CA VAL A 47 -3.67 11.85 20.28
C VAL A 47 -3.27 12.23 21.72
N ASN A 48 -3.22 11.25 22.62
CA ASN A 48 -2.89 11.39 24.03
C ASN A 48 -1.52 10.75 24.35
N ASP A 49 -0.67 10.52 23.35
CA ASP A 49 0.65 9.88 23.46
C ASP A 49 0.63 8.42 23.99
N ASN A 50 -0.51 7.72 23.93
CA ASN A 50 -0.56 6.30 24.28
C ASN A 50 -0.11 5.45 23.09
N PRO A 51 0.79 4.47 23.28
CA PRO A 51 1.18 3.56 22.22
C PRO A 51 0.06 2.56 21.92
N TYR A 52 -0.17 2.30 20.63
CA TYR A 52 -1.02 1.22 20.16
C TYR A 52 -0.36 0.49 19.00
N ASN A 53 -0.67 -0.80 18.87
CA ASN A 53 -0.17 -1.64 17.79
C ASN A 53 -1.28 -1.86 16.74
N TYR A 54 -0.89 -1.93 15.48
CA TYR A 54 -1.78 -2.24 14.36
C TYR A 54 -1.03 -3.05 13.31
N GLU A 55 -1.78 -3.82 12.52
CA GLU A 55 -1.23 -4.58 11.40
C GLU A 55 -1.38 -3.81 10.09
N GLU A 56 -0.35 -3.87 9.25
CA GLU A 56 -0.39 -3.38 7.87
C GLU A 56 0.43 -4.26 6.93
N GLN A 57 0.28 -4.06 5.62
CA GLN A 57 1.09 -4.78 4.63
C GLN A 57 2.48 -4.13 4.51
N GLY A 58 3.51 -4.92 4.81
CA GLY A 58 4.90 -4.56 4.60
C GLY A 58 5.31 -4.64 3.13
N GLU A 59 6.57 -4.97 2.87
CA GLU A 59 7.16 -5.02 1.55
C GLU A 59 7.68 -6.43 1.23
N SER A 60 7.54 -6.85 -0.02
CA SER A 60 8.15 -8.06 -0.57
C SER A 60 9.15 -7.69 -1.67
N GLU A 61 10.03 -8.62 -2.03
CA GLU A 61 10.94 -8.44 -3.18
C GLU A 61 10.17 -8.19 -4.48
N ALA A 62 9.04 -8.89 -4.68
CA ALA A 62 8.20 -8.71 -5.85
C ALA A 62 7.56 -7.32 -5.90
N TYR A 63 7.09 -6.80 -4.75
CA TYR A 63 6.59 -5.43 -4.64
C TYR A 63 7.67 -4.41 -4.96
N MET A 64 8.84 -4.52 -4.34
CA MET A 64 9.95 -3.59 -4.54
C MET A 64 10.41 -3.57 -6.00
N LYS A 65 10.48 -4.75 -6.65
CA LYS A 65 10.83 -4.83 -8.07
C LYS A 65 9.76 -4.15 -8.94
N LEU A 66 8.48 -4.42 -8.69
CA LEU A 66 7.38 -3.80 -9.44
C LEU A 66 7.43 -2.28 -9.33
N VAL A 67 7.63 -1.75 -8.12
CA VAL A 67 7.74 -0.29 -7.89
C VAL A 67 8.94 0.29 -8.62
N ALA A 68 10.11 -0.37 -8.57
CA ALA A 68 11.30 0.08 -9.28
C ALA A 68 11.08 0.11 -10.80
N ASP A 69 10.52 -0.96 -11.37
CA ASP A 69 10.21 -1.05 -12.80
C ASP A 69 9.17 0.02 -13.21
N ALA A 70 8.16 0.29 -12.37
CA ALA A 70 7.15 1.30 -12.65
C ALA A 70 7.70 2.73 -12.58
N CYS A 71 8.70 2.98 -11.74
CA CYS A 71 9.38 4.27 -11.62
C CYS A 71 10.42 4.51 -12.73
N ASP A 72 10.91 3.47 -13.40
CA ASP A 72 11.89 3.56 -14.50
C ASP A 72 11.19 3.89 -15.83
N GLY A 73 10.97 5.19 -16.06
CA GLY A 73 10.30 5.68 -17.26
C GLY A 73 11.27 6.12 -18.36
N GLU A 74 10.77 6.85 -19.34
CA GLU A 74 11.53 7.22 -20.56
C GLU A 74 12.81 8.03 -20.27
N ASP A 75 12.86 8.75 -19.15
CA ASP A 75 14.01 9.57 -18.72
C ASP A 75 14.86 8.92 -17.61
N GLY A 76 14.64 7.62 -17.34
CA GLY A 76 15.33 6.84 -16.31
C GLY A 76 14.56 6.73 -14.98
N PRO A 77 15.24 6.40 -13.86
CA PRO A 77 14.57 6.16 -12.59
C PRO A 77 13.90 7.45 -12.07
N GLN A 78 12.66 7.32 -11.57
CA GLN A 78 11.80 8.39 -11.02
C GLN A 78 11.03 9.25 -12.04
N THR A 79 10.92 8.84 -13.31
CA THR A 79 10.07 9.55 -14.28
C THR A 79 8.59 9.49 -13.88
N TYR A 80 8.13 8.36 -13.31
CA TYR A 80 6.76 8.17 -12.85
C TYR A 80 6.74 7.75 -11.37
N PRO A 81 6.62 8.71 -10.43
CA PRO A 81 6.71 8.38 -9.01
C PRO A 81 5.57 7.45 -8.57
N TRP A 82 5.90 6.41 -7.83
CA TRP A 82 4.92 5.54 -7.18
C TRP A 82 4.34 6.21 -5.93
N ASP A 83 3.11 6.68 -6.00
CA ASP A 83 2.41 7.29 -4.85
C ASP A 83 1.75 6.22 -3.97
N CYS A 84 2.31 5.98 -2.79
CA CYS A 84 1.72 5.09 -1.79
C CYS A 84 0.42 5.63 -1.16
N GLY A 85 0.04 6.88 -1.48
CA GLY A 85 -1.18 7.52 -1.02
C GLY A 85 -1.19 7.84 0.48
N ILE A 86 -2.40 8.07 1.00
CA ILE A 86 -2.67 8.27 2.43
C ILE A 86 -3.81 7.33 2.82
N LYS A 87 -3.66 6.66 3.97
CA LYS A 87 -4.72 5.81 4.53
C LYS A 87 -5.94 6.68 4.89
N PRO A 88 -7.17 6.25 4.54
CA PRO A 88 -8.41 6.93 4.92
C PRO A 88 -8.61 7.09 6.44
#